data_AF-A0A2Y9I385-F1
#
_entry.id   AF-A0A2Y9I385-F1
#
_cell.length_a   1.000
_cell.length_b   1.000
_cell.length_c   1.000
_cell.angle_alpha   90.00
_cell.angle_beta   90.00
_cell.angle_gamma   90.00
#
_symmetry.space_group_name_H-M   'P 1'
#
loop_
_entity.id
_entity.type
_entity.pdbx_description
1 polymer ?
#
loop_
_entity_poly.entity_id
_entity_poly.type
_entity_poly.pdbx_seq_one_letter_code
_entity_poly.pdbx_strand_id
1 'polypeptide(L)'
;MCCMGGMGCGGSARGLRVLVSGLSQHLADFTLIYQEGSYLGISESLSILASGRCVSGSRRGQMPRLMLSASSHLTELAVGSPGDRYLQEFVPLGTGGGLYHFRDQILAGGPEAFFVLNADVCSDFPLSAMLDAYRHQPHPFLLLGTTANRTQSLNYGCIVENPQTHEVLHYVEKPSTFVSDVINCGIYLFSPEALKPLRDVFQRNQQDGQLEDSSGLWPGAGTIRLEQDVFSALAGQGQIYVHLTDGIWSQIKSAGSALYASRLYLGQYQLTHPERLAKHAPGGPRIRGNVYIHPTAKVAPSAVLGPNVSIGEGVTVGEGVRLRESIVLHGAMLQEHTCVLHTIVGWGSTVGRWARVEGTPNDPNPNDPRAHMDSESLFKDGKLLPAITILGCRVRIPAEVLILNSIVLPHKELSRSFTNQIIL
;
A
#
# COMPACT_ATOMS: atom_id res chain seq x y z
N MET A 1 -13.33 -1.00 29.10
CA MET A 1 -12.74 0.34 29.29
C MET A 1 -11.30 0.30 28.78
N CYS A 2 -11.07 0.74 27.54
CA CYS A 2 -9.74 1.11 27.06
C CYS A 2 -9.87 2.55 26.56
N CYS A 3 -9.16 3.46 27.19
CA CYS A 3 -9.22 4.89 26.97
C CYS A 3 -8.69 5.25 25.58
N MET A 4 -9.49 5.98 24.80
CA MET A 4 -8.99 6.74 23.64
C MET A 4 -8.44 8.07 24.15
N GLY A 5 -7.11 8.21 24.14
CA GLY A 5 -6.39 9.47 24.31
C GLY A 5 -6.16 10.13 22.95
N GLY A 6 -6.34 11.46 22.90
CA GLY A 6 -6.47 12.27 21.69
C GLY A 6 -5.34 12.16 20.66
N MET A 7 -5.73 12.24 19.39
CA MET A 7 -4.84 12.41 18.24
C MET A 7 -4.28 13.83 18.23
N GLY A 8 -3.03 13.97 18.69
CA GLY A 8 -2.14 15.06 18.32
C GLY A 8 -1.22 14.60 17.20
N CYS A 9 -0.98 15.47 16.21
CA CYS A 9 -0.03 15.25 15.12
C CYS A 9 1.37 14.95 15.69
N GLY A 10 1.80 13.70 15.60
CA GLY A 10 3.13 13.23 15.98
C GLY A 10 3.35 11.86 15.34
N GLY A 11 4.52 11.65 14.74
CA GLY A 11 4.83 10.48 13.93
C GLY A 11 4.47 9.16 14.62
N SER A 12 3.58 8.39 13.99
CA SER A 12 3.22 7.04 14.44
C SER A 12 4.33 6.06 14.05
N ALA A 13 5.44 6.05 14.77
CA ALA A 13 6.37 4.92 14.77
C ALA A 13 5.72 3.76 15.55
N ARG A 14 5.14 2.79 14.83
CA ARG A 14 4.65 1.53 15.40
C ARG A 14 5.16 0.37 14.54
N GLY A 15 5.89 -0.54 15.21
CA GLY A 15 6.57 -1.77 14.76
C GLY A 15 6.70 -2.03 13.26
N LEU A 16 7.93 -1.99 12.75
CA LEU A 16 8.30 -2.54 11.45
C LEU A 16 8.15 -4.06 11.49
N ARG A 17 7.68 -4.64 10.39
CA ARG A 17 7.74 -6.09 10.15
C ARG A 17 8.43 -6.29 8.83
N VAL A 18 9.51 -7.07 8.85
CA VAL A 18 10.40 -7.28 7.71
C VAL A 18 10.11 -8.66 7.13
N LEU A 19 9.54 -8.68 5.93
CA LEU A 19 9.48 -9.89 5.11
C LEU A 19 10.70 -9.93 4.21
N VAL A 20 11.58 -10.90 4.41
CA VAL A 20 12.71 -11.22 3.51
C VAL A 20 12.25 -12.29 2.55
N SER A 21 12.41 -12.06 1.25
CA SER A 21 12.07 -13.04 0.22
C SER A 21 13.13 -13.18 -0.87
N GLY A 22 13.25 -14.39 -1.41
CA GLY A 22 14.18 -14.74 -2.49
C GLY A 22 13.50 -14.60 -3.86
N LEU A 23 14.19 -13.98 -4.81
CA LEU A 23 13.64 -13.63 -6.12
C LEU A 23 13.95 -14.66 -7.22
N SER A 24 13.20 -14.57 -8.33
CA SER A 24 13.34 -15.38 -9.56
C SER A 24 14.73 -15.27 -10.23
N GLN A 25 15.05 -16.16 -11.17
CA GLN A 25 16.37 -16.40 -11.81
C GLN A 25 17.11 -15.14 -12.34
N HIS A 26 16.43 -14.02 -12.62
CA HIS A 26 17.07 -12.77 -13.05
C HIS A 26 17.48 -11.82 -11.91
N LEU A 27 17.01 -12.06 -10.68
CA LEU A 27 17.28 -11.29 -9.46
C LEU A 27 17.74 -12.20 -8.31
N ALA A 28 18.27 -13.38 -8.62
CA ALA A 28 18.53 -14.46 -7.67
C ALA A 28 19.49 -14.11 -6.52
N ASP A 29 20.28 -13.03 -6.67
CA ASP A 29 21.28 -12.58 -5.69
C ASP A 29 20.78 -11.49 -4.73
N PHE A 30 19.48 -11.16 -4.74
CA PHE A 30 18.93 -10.01 -4.01
C PHE A 30 17.83 -10.39 -3.01
N THR A 31 17.85 -9.71 -1.86
CA THR A 31 16.84 -9.82 -0.80
C THR A 31 15.82 -8.70 -0.94
N LEU A 32 14.52 -9.03 -0.93
CA LEU A 32 13.44 -8.05 -0.91
C LEU A 32 12.90 -7.90 0.52
N ILE A 33 12.85 -6.67 1.04
CA ILE A 33 12.36 -6.30 2.38
C ILE A 33 11.11 -5.44 2.26
N TYR A 34 10.02 -5.91 2.87
CA TYR A 34 8.81 -5.11 3.09
C TYR A 34 8.77 -4.54 4.49
N GLN A 35 8.28 -3.31 4.65
CA GLN A 35 8.09 -2.65 5.93
C GLN A 35 6.59 -2.37 6.16
N GLU A 36 5.92 -3.18 7.02
CA GLU A 36 4.50 -2.96 7.33
C GLU A 36 4.26 -1.64 8.09
N GLY A 37 3.27 -0.86 7.63
CA GLY A 37 2.71 0.28 8.33
C GLY A 37 1.43 -0.07 9.12
N SER A 38 0.99 0.83 10.00
CA SER A 38 -0.05 0.59 11.04
C SER A 38 -1.50 0.39 10.54
N TYR A 39 -1.75 0.32 9.22
CA TYR A 39 -3.10 0.31 8.65
C TYR A 39 -3.59 -1.11 8.33
N LEU A 40 -3.92 -1.86 9.38
CA LEU A 40 -4.41 -3.25 9.31
C LEU A 40 -5.66 -3.44 8.41
N GLY A 41 -6.43 -2.39 8.13
CA GLY A 41 -7.68 -2.51 7.36
C GLY A 41 -7.54 -2.38 5.84
N ILE A 42 -6.44 -1.78 5.35
CA ILE A 42 -6.28 -1.45 3.93
C ILE A 42 -5.29 -2.40 3.24
N SER A 43 -4.25 -2.85 3.94
CA SER A 43 -3.28 -3.82 3.39
C SER A 43 -3.94 -5.15 3.00
N GLU A 44 -4.91 -5.61 3.78
CA GLU A 44 -5.65 -6.84 3.47
C GLU A 44 -6.48 -6.70 2.18
N SER A 45 -7.04 -5.52 1.89
CA SER A 45 -7.94 -5.28 0.74
C SER A 45 -7.25 -5.38 -0.63
N LEU A 46 -5.93 -5.20 -0.67
CA LEU A 46 -5.11 -5.23 -1.89
C LEU A 46 -4.73 -6.63 -2.36
N SER A 47 -4.81 -7.64 -1.48
CA SER A 47 -4.55 -9.04 -1.83
C SER A 47 -5.44 -9.57 -2.97
N ILE A 48 -6.54 -8.88 -3.26
CA ILE A 48 -7.60 -9.31 -4.18
C ILE A 48 -7.41 -8.82 -5.63
N LEU A 49 -6.53 -7.86 -5.89
CA LEU A 49 -6.16 -7.46 -7.26
C LEU A 49 -5.14 -8.42 -7.92
N ALA A 50 -4.64 -9.40 -7.16
CA ALA A 50 -3.47 -10.19 -7.49
C ALA A 50 -3.68 -11.72 -7.44
N SER A 51 -4.84 -12.23 -7.00
CA SER A 51 -5.06 -13.67 -6.90
C SER A 51 -5.67 -14.24 -8.18
N GLY A 52 -4.98 -15.21 -8.79
CA GLY A 52 -5.54 -16.03 -9.86
C GLY A 52 -4.51 -17.00 -10.40
N ARG A 53 -4.42 -18.22 -9.84
CA ARG A 53 -3.93 -19.41 -10.57
C ARG A 53 -4.23 -20.76 -9.90
N CYS A 54 -4.00 -21.77 -10.73
CA CYS A 54 -4.58 -23.10 -10.83
C CYS A 54 -4.25 -24.10 -9.70
N VAL A 55 -5.06 -25.15 -9.67
CA VAL A 55 -5.16 -26.27 -8.70
C VAL A 55 -4.00 -27.26 -8.82
N SER A 56 -3.49 -27.75 -7.67
CA SER A 56 -3.09 -29.16 -7.46
C SER A 56 -2.71 -29.46 -5.99
N GLY A 57 -3.52 -30.29 -5.31
CA GLY A 57 -3.02 -31.41 -4.48
C GLY A 57 -2.51 -31.21 -3.04
N SER A 58 -3.37 -31.53 -2.06
CA SER A 58 -3.09 -32.26 -0.80
C SER A 58 -2.52 -31.56 0.46
N ARG A 59 -3.48 -31.26 1.37
CA ARG A 59 -3.57 -31.50 2.85
C ARG A 59 -2.49 -31.04 3.86
N ARG A 60 -3.02 -30.21 4.78
CA ARG A 60 -2.86 -30.07 6.26
C ARG A 60 -1.84 -29.06 6.81
N GLY A 61 -2.39 -28.04 7.50
CA GLY A 61 -1.72 -27.18 8.49
C GLY A 61 -1.88 -25.68 8.21
N GLN A 62 -2.84 -25.00 8.86
CA GLN A 62 -3.23 -23.60 8.61
C GLN A 62 -2.26 -22.58 9.25
N MET A 63 -1.83 -21.61 8.44
CA MET A 63 -1.52 -20.22 8.83
C MET A 63 -2.02 -19.27 7.72
N PRO A 64 -2.51 -18.06 8.03
CA PRO A 64 -3.04 -17.14 7.03
C PRO A 64 -1.92 -16.61 6.13
N ARG A 65 -2.10 -16.79 4.81
CA ARG A 65 -1.18 -16.37 3.75
C ARG A 65 -1.33 -14.87 3.51
N LEU A 66 -0.30 -14.08 3.78
CA LEU A 66 -0.25 -12.67 3.39
C LEU A 66 0.28 -12.60 1.94
N MET A 67 -0.53 -12.06 1.04
CA MET A 67 -0.31 -12.08 -0.41
C MET A 67 -0.28 -10.63 -0.92
N LEU A 68 0.87 -10.15 -1.38
CA LEU A 68 1.00 -8.86 -2.06
C LEU A 68 1.87 -9.08 -3.31
N SER A 69 1.26 -8.98 -4.49
CA SER A 69 1.95 -9.14 -5.78
C SER A 69 1.90 -7.82 -6.54
N ALA A 70 3.01 -7.45 -7.18
CA ALA A 70 3.02 -6.46 -8.26
C ALA A 70 3.94 -6.91 -9.40
N SER A 71 3.43 -6.71 -10.63
CA SER A 71 4.08 -6.79 -11.94
C SER A 71 4.79 -8.08 -12.39
N SER A 72 4.46 -8.46 -13.62
CA SER A 72 4.76 -9.66 -14.41
C SER A 72 6.20 -10.14 -14.61
N HIS A 73 7.19 -9.56 -13.95
CA HIS A 73 8.55 -10.12 -13.92
C HIS A 73 8.95 -10.58 -12.51
N LEU A 74 8.08 -10.37 -11.51
CA LEU A 74 8.16 -10.99 -10.19
C LEU A 74 7.20 -12.17 -10.14
N THR A 75 7.69 -13.33 -10.60
CA THR A 75 7.00 -14.61 -10.44
C THR A 75 6.79 -14.86 -8.95
N GLU A 76 5.52 -14.99 -8.52
CA GLU A 76 5.09 -15.59 -7.25
C GLU A 76 5.98 -15.35 -6.02
N LEU A 77 5.89 -14.18 -5.42
CA LEU A 77 6.28 -14.01 -4.02
C LEU A 77 5.13 -14.48 -3.12
N ALA A 78 4.92 -15.79 -3.11
CA ALA A 78 4.06 -16.45 -2.15
C ALA A 78 4.81 -16.49 -0.81
N VAL A 79 4.41 -15.66 0.16
CA VAL A 79 4.84 -15.80 1.56
C VAL A 79 4.58 -17.25 1.98
N GLY A 80 5.65 -18.03 2.08
CA GLY A 80 5.59 -19.48 2.28
C GLY A 80 6.38 -20.31 1.26
N SER A 81 7.17 -19.68 0.40
CA SER A 81 8.17 -20.37 -0.42
C SER A 81 9.37 -20.77 0.45
N PRO A 82 10.13 -21.84 0.12
CA PRO A 82 11.32 -22.22 0.88
C PRO A 82 12.40 -21.13 0.75
N GLY A 83 12.38 -20.15 1.66
CA GLY A 83 13.26 -18.98 1.61
C GLY A 83 12.69 -17.75 2.32
N ASP A 84 11.37 -17.63 2.43
CA ASP A 84 10.76 -16.45 3.04
C ASP A 84 10.92 -16.46 4.56
N ARG A 85 11.31 -15.32 5.13
CA ARG A 85 11.45 -15.14 6.57
C ARG A 85 10.67 -13.93 7.02
N TYR A 86 9.86 -14.13 8.04
CA TYR A 86 9.15 -13.07 8.74
C TYR A 86 9.94 -12.68 9.99
N LEU A 87 10.46 -11.45 10.00
CA LEU A 87 11.23 -10.88 11.11
C LEU A 87 10.38 -9.84 11.83
N GLN A 88 10.11 -10.12 13.09
CA GLN A 88 9.19 -9.33 13.91
C GLN A 88 9.94 -8.45 14.90
N GLU A 89 9.70 -7.14 14.84
CA GLU A 89 10.08 -6.25 15.93
C GLU A 89 9.16 -6.42 17.14
N PHE A 90 9.73 -6.47 18.33
CA PHE A 90 8.99 -6.52 19.59
C PHE A 90 8.66 -5.14 20.16
N VAL A 91 9.36 -4.10 19.69
CA VAL A 91 9.13 -2.69 20.01
C VAL A 91 9.28 -1.88 18.73
N PRO A 92 8.60 -0.73 18.56
CA PRO A 92 8.77 0.10 17.37
C PRO A 92 10.21 0.62 17.24
N LEU A 93 10.89 0.30 16.13
CA LEU A 93 12.27 0.76 15.86
C LEU A 93 12.36 1.85 14.77
N GLY A 94 11.24 2.47 14.39
CA GLY A 94 11.22 3.49 13.32
C GLY A 94 11.37 2.88 11.92
N THR A 95 11.67 3.71 10.91
CA THR A 95 11.74 3.29 9.50
C THR A 95 13.06 2.61 9.12
N GLY A 96 14.12 2.80 9.90
CA GLY A 96 15.43 2.20 9.66
C GLY A 96 15.89 1.20 10.73
N GLY A 97 15.26 1.18 11.90
CA GLY A 97 15.80 0.42 13.03
C GLY A 97 15.73 -1.09 12.82
N GLY A 98 14.67 -1.60 12.20
CA GLY A 98 14.57 -3.01 11.84
C GLY A 98 15.64 -3.47 10.83
N LEU A 99 16.05 -2.59 9.90
CA LEU A 99 17.13 -2.89 8.96
C LEU A 99 18.45 -3.14 9.70
N TYR A 100 18.73 -2.31 10.71
CA TYR A 100 19.93 -2.50 11.53
C TYR A 100 19.80 -3.66 12.52
N HIS A 101 18.63 -3.82 13.13
CA HIS A 101 18.36 -4.87 14.11
C HIS A 101 18.48 -6.28 13.49
N PHE A 102 17.95 -6.46 12.28
CA PHE A 102 17.96 -7.71 11.53
C PHE A 102 19.06 -7.82 10.47
N ARG A 103 20.07 -6.96 10.53
CA ARG A 103 21.13 -6.86 9.51
C ARG A 103 21.81 -8.19 9.20
N ASP A 104 22.05 -9.02 10.22
CA ASP A 104 22.74 -10.30 10.04
C ASP A 104 21.88 -11.30 9.25
N GLN A 105 20.54 -11.26 9.45
CA GLN A 105 19.60 -12.06 8.68
C GLN A 105 19.41 -11.52 7.26
N ILE A 106 19.43 -10.20 7.08
CA ILE A 106 19.31 -9.53 5.78
C ILE A 106 20.53 -9.83 4.90
N LEU A 107 21.73 -9.78 5.50
CA LEU A 107 23.00 -10.05 4.81
C LEU A 107 23.31 -11.56 4.70
N ALA A 108 22.45 -12.43 5.22
CA ALA A 108 22.65 -13.86 5.10
C ALA A 108 22.65 -14.26 3.61
N GLY A 109 23.68 -14.99 3.17
CA GLY A 109 23.89 -15.31 1.76
C GLY A 109 24.75 -14.32 1.00
N GLY A 110 25.17 -13.21 1.62
CA GLY A 110 26.09 -12.23 1.05
C GLY A 110 25.55 -11.51 -0.20
N PRO A 111 24.35 -10.90 -0.14
CA PRO A 111 23.77 -10.23 -1.29
C PRO A 111 24.60 -9.02 -1.72
N GLU A 112 24.67 -8.75 -3.03
CA GLU A 112 25.29 -7.54 -3.59
C GLU A 112 24.54 -6.27 -3.15
N ALA A 113 23.22 -6.34 -3.15
CA ALA A 113 22.32 -5.31 -2.67
C ALA A 113 20.98 -5.93 -2.19
N PHE A 114 20.11 -5.13 -1.59
CA PHE A 114 18.79 -5.56 -1.16
C PHE A 114 17.77 -4.42 -1.33
N PHE A 115 16.57 -4.77 -1.77
CA PHE A 115 15.48 -3.83 -1.92
C PHE A 115 14.76 -3.61 -0.60
N VAL A 116 14.40 -2.36 -0.30
CA VAL A 116 13.59 -1.99 0.85
C VAL A 116 12.38 -1.22 0.36
N LEU A 117 11.18 -1.67 0.71
CA LEU A 117 9.93 -1.06 0.25
C LEU A 117 8.99 -0.83 1.43
N ASN A 118 8.41 0.36 1.46
CA ASN A 118 7.30 0.65 2.34
C ASN A 118 6.06 -0.11 1.88
N ALA A 119 5.32 -0.74 2.81
CA ALA A 119 4.16 -1.56 2.45
C ALA A 119 2.94 -0.75 2.01
N ASP A 120 2.94 0.57 2.20
CA ASP A 120 1.86 1.48 1.81
C ASP A 120 2.07 2.14 0.44
N VAL A 121 2.85 1.52 -0.45
CA VAL A 121 3.15 2.06 -1.79
C VAL A 121 2.43 1.27 -2.89
N CYS A 122 1.74 1.99 -3.77
CA CYS A 122 1.27 1.53 -5.08
C CYS A 122 2.27 2.00 -6.13
N SER A 123 2.84 1.10 -6.93
CA SER A 123 3.74 1.46 -8.03
C SER A 123 3.79 0.37 -9.10
N ASP A 124 4.34 0.67 -10.27
CA ASP A 124 4.76 -0.34 -11.25
C ASP A 124 6.08 -1.02 -10.87
N PHE A 125 6.77 -0.51 -9.85
CA PHE A 125 8.01 -1.04 -9.27
C PHE A 125 9.09 -1.28 -10.33
N PRO A 126 9.80 -0.24 -10.79
CA PRO A 126 10.85 -0.34 -11.82
C PRO A 126 12.15 -0.96 -11.25
N LEU A 127 12.05 -2.08 -10.53
CA LEU A 127 13.15 -2.69 -9.78
C LEU A 127 14.32 -3.08 -10.69
N SER A 128 14.04 -3.63 -11.88
CA SER A 128 15.08 -3.97 -12.84
C SER A 128 15.87 -2.73 -13.30
N ALA A 129 15.16 -1.64 -13.61
CA ALA A 129 15.80 -0.39 -14.03
C ALA A 129 16.61 0.25 -12.90
N MET A 130 16.12 0.18 -11.66
CA MET A 130 16.87 0.61 -10.47
C MET A 130 18.13 -0.23 -10.26
N LEU A 131 18.04 -1.55 -10.43
CA LEU A 131 19.20 -2.44 -10.30
C LEU A 131 20.24 -2.17 -11.38
N ASP A 132 19.79 -1.97 -12.62
CA ASP A 132 20.68 -1.61 -13.72
C ASP A 132 21.39 -0.30 -13.41
N ALA A 133 20.67 0.74 -12.96
CA ALA A 133 21.26 2.02 -12.57
C ALA A 133 22.31 1.84 -11.45
N TYR A 134 21.98 1.08 -10.40
CA TYR A 134 22.90 0.77 -9.30
C TYR A 134 24.17 0.05 -9.78
N ARG A 135 24.05 -0.92 -10.70
CA ARG A 135 25.22 -1.65 -11.22
C ARG A 135 26.15 -0.79 -12.07
N HIS A 136 25.61 0.22 -12.76
CA HIS A 136 26.43 1.18 -13.50
C HIS A 136 27.24 2.07 -12.56
N GLN A 137 26.68 2.42 -11.40
CA GLN A 137 27.32 3.23 -10.39
C GLN A 137 26.97 2.73 -8.98
N PRO A 138 27.76 1.81 -8.39
CA PRO A 138 27.45 1.29 -7.07
C PRO A 138 27.57 2.36 -5.99
N HIS A 139 26.57 2.45 -5.13
CA HIS A 139 26.53 3.40 -4.01
C HIS A 139 25.69 2.86 -2.84
N PRO A 140 25.86 3.35 -1.61
CA PRO A 140 25.14 2.82 -0.45
C PRO A 140 23.61 2.88 -0.56
N PHE A 141 23.05 3.99 -1.04
CA PHE A 141 21.61 4.20 -1.11
C PHE A 141 21.15 4.63 -2.51
N LEU A 142 20.24 3.87 -3.13
CA LEU A 142 19.45 4.29 -4.28
C LEU A 142 17.99 4.49 -3.85
N LEU A 143 17.46 5.69 -4.04
CA LEU A 143 16.05 6.01 -3.78
C LEU A 143 15.28 6.00 -5.09
N LEU A 144 14.03 5.55 -5.09
CA LEU A 144 13.10 5.85 -6.17
C LEU A 144 12.46 7.23 -5.92
N GLY A 145 12.50 8.09 -6.92
CA GLY A 145 11.86 9.41 -6.88
C GLY A 145 10.86 9.61 -8.01
N THR A 146 9.82 10.39 -7.78
CA THR A 146 8.89 10.85 -8.82
C THR A 146 8.56 12.32 -8.62
N THR A 147 7.85 12.94 -9.57
CA THR A 147 7.46 14.35 -9.46
C THR A 147 6.07 14.54 -8.87
N ALA A 148 5.92 15.54 -8.02
CA ALA A 148 4.64 15.99 -7.47
C ALA A 148 4.46 17.49 -7.71
N ASN A 149 3.21 17.96 -7.75
CA ASN A 149 2.98 19.40 -7.84
C ASN A 149 3.50 20.13 -6.60
N ARG A 150 3.67 21.45 -6.74
CA ARG A 150 4.31 22.31 -5.74
C ARG A 150 3.67 22.20 -4.36
N THR A 151 2.34 22.17 -4.29
CA THR A 151 1.59 22.15 -3.03
C THR A 151 1.68 20.78 -2.36
N GLN A 152 1.60 19.70 -3.14
CA GLN A 152 1.58 18.34 -2.61
C GLN A 152 2.98 17.82 -2.26
N SER A 153 4.04 18.32 -2.90
CA SER A 153 5.43 17.94 -2.58
C SER A 153 5.75 18.06 -1.08
N LEU A 154 5.13 19.03 -0.40
CA LEU A 154 5.27 19.30 1.05
C LEU A 154 4.80 18.14 1.94
N ASN A 155 3.97 17.23 1.41
CA ASN A 155 3.45 16.07 2.15
C ASN A 155 4.43 14.88 2.16
N TYR A 156 5.56 14.99 1.46
CA TYR A 156 6.52 13.92 1.24
C TYR A 156 7.96 14.35 1.58
N GLY A 157 8.90 13.41 1.52
CA GLY A 157 10.31 13.73 1.52
C GLY A 157 10.73 14.35 0.20
N CYS A 158 11.17 15.60 0.20
CA CYS A 158 11.64 16.31 -0.97
C CYS A 158 13.13 16.01 -1.22
N ILE A 159 13.44 15.68 -2.47
CA ILE A 159 14.79 15.36 -2.94
C ILE A 159 15.26 16.49 -3.86
N VAL A 160 16.41 17.08 -3.57
CA VAL A 160 17.14 17.95 -4.51
C VAL A 160 18.28 17.11 -5.07
N GLU A 161 18.21 16.78 -6.36
CA GLU A 161 19.26 16.01 -7.03
C GLU A 161 20.20 16.87 -7.88
N ASN A 162 21.38 16.33 -8.16
CA ASN A 162 22.26 16.79 -9.21
C ASN A 162 21.76 16.24 -10.57
N PRO A 163 21.34 17.06 -11.54
CA PRO A 163 20.75 16.57 -12.79
C PRO A 163 21.69 15.76 -13.70
N GLN A 164 23.01 15.86 -13.48
CA GLN A 164 24.01 15.14 -14.27
C GLN A 164 24.39 13.80 -13.65
N THR A 165 24.42 13.71 -12.33
CA THR A 165 24.88 12.51 -11.61
C THR A 165 23.77 11.77 -10.89
N HIS A 166 22.60 12.40 -10.72
CA HIS A 166 21.50 11.95 -9.87
C HIS A 166 21.87 11.76 -8.39
N GLU A 167 22.97 12.38 -7.94
CA GLU A 167 23.30 12.45 -6.52
C GLU A 167 22.25 13.28 -5.78
N VAL A 168 21.79 12.81 -4.62
CA VAL A 168 20.92 13.57 -3.73
C VAL A 168 21.76 14.59 -2.95
N LEU A 169 21.66 15.85 -3.37
CA LEU A 169 22.38 16.99 -2.77
C LEU A 169 21.73 17.45 -1.46
N HIS A 170 20.39 17.46 -1.42
CA HIS A 170 19.64 17.79 -0.21
C HIS A 170 18.40 16.89 -0.08
N TYR A 171 18.09 16.49 1.16
CA TYR A 171 16.88 15.75 1.50
C TYR A 171 16.16 16.43 2.66
N VAL A 172 14.88 16.75 2.48
CA VAL A 172 14.04 17.35 3.53
C VAL A 172 12.74 16.59 3.68
N GLU A 173 12.52 15.97 4.83
CA GLU A 173 11.27 15.27 5.13
C GLU A 173 10.15 16.27 5.44
N LYS A 174 9.10 16.28 4.60
CA LYS A 174 7.86 17.07 4.78
C LYS A 174 8.14 18.54 5.12
N PRO A 175 8.78 19.28 4.19
CA PRO A 175 9.16 20.65 4.46
C PRO A 175 7.94 21.55 4.65
N SER A 176 8.08 22.60 5.47
CA SER A 176 7.03 23.62 5.65
C SER A 176 6.90 24.57 4.46
N THR A 177 7.93 24.65 3.62
CA THR A 177 7.98 25.46 2.41
C THR A 177 8.50 24.64 1.24
N PHE A 178 8.20 25.08 0.02
CA PHE A 178 8.61 24.35 -1.18
C PHE A 178 10.14 24.24 -1.30
N VAL A 179 10.63 23.01 -1.46
CA VAL A 179 12.05 22.70 -1.65
C VAL A 179 12.32 22.14 -3.05
N SER A 180 11.57 21.11 -3.45
CA SER A 180 11.71 20.40 -4.72
C SER A 180 10.38 19.78 -5.13
N ASP A 181 10.17 19.58 -6.43
CA ASP A 181 9.05 18.79 -6.97
C ASP A 181 9.37 17.29 -7.04
N VAL A 182 10.62 16.87 -6.84
CA VAL A 182 11.00 15.46 -6.72
C VAL A 182 10.73 14.98 -5.30
N ILE A 183 9.92 13.92 -5.19
CA ILE A 183 9.50 13.32 -3.93
C ILE A 183 9.97 11.87 -3.79
N ASN A 184 10.24 11.46 -2.55
CA ASN A 184 10.60 10.10 -2.18
C ASN A 184 9.40 9.14 -2.32
N CYS A 185 9.59 8.06 -3.07
CA CYS A 185 8.56 7.06 -3.35
C CYS A 185 8.43 5.96 -2.30
N GLY A 186 9.32 5.88 -1.30
CA GLY A 186 9.31 4.79 -0.30
C GLY A 186 9.77 3.43 -0.86
N ILE A 187 10.54 3.44 -1.95
CA ILE A 187 11.13 2.27 -2.60
C ILE A 187 12.62 2.55 -2.75
N TYR A 188 13.43 1.60 -2.29
CA TYR A 188 14.86 1.78 -2.18
C TYR A 188 15.63 0.53 -2.60
N LEU A 189 16.86 0.72 -3.07
CA LEU A 189 17.86 -0.34 -3.25
C LEU A 189 19.11 0.04 -2.47
N PHE A 190 19.48 -0.79 -1.50
CA PHE A 190 20.59 -0.54 -0.58
C PHE A 190 21.70 -1.57 -0.79
N SER A 191 22.95 -1.12 -0.75
CA SER A 191 24.09 -2.04 -0.63
C SER A 191 24.32 -2.43 0.84
N PRO A 192 25.08 -3.50 1.14
CA PRO A 192 25.51 -3.80 2.51
C PRO A 192 26.18 -2.63 3.24
N GLU A 193 26.75 -1.67 2.52
CA GLU A 193 27.42 -0.49 3.08
C GLU A 193 26.42 0.50 3.70
N ALA A 194 25.15 0.48 3.29
CA ALA A 194 24.06 1.25 3.89
C ALA A 194 23.86 0.95 5.38
N LEU A 195 24.34 -0.20 5.86
CA LEU A 195 24.26 -0.57 7.27
C LEU A 195 25.29 0.16 8.14
N LYS A 196 26.35 0.74 7.56
CA LYS A 196 27.35 1.52 8.33
C LYS A 196 26.73 2.80 8.90
N PRO A 197 26.06 3.68 8.11
CA PRO A 197 25.39 4.84 8.69
C PRO A 197 24.28 4.48 9.69
N LEU A 198 23.55 3.38 9.46
CA LEU A 198 22.54 2.89 10.39
C LEU A 198 23.15 2.48 11.75
N ARG A 199 24.31 1.82 11.74
CA ARG A 199 25.08 1.53 12.96
C ARG A 199 25.48 2.82 13.68
N ASP A 200 25.96 3.80 12.93
CA ASP A 200 26.48 5.03 13.51
C ASP A 200 25.34 5.86 14.14
N VAL A 201 24.13 5.85 13.57
CA VAL A 201 22.91 6.38 14.22
C VAL A 201 22.57 5.59 15.49
N PHE A 202 22.54 4.26 15.41
CA PHE A 202 22.23 3.42 16.57
C PHE A 202 23.19 3.65 17.75
N GLN A 203 24.48 3.79 17.49
CA GLN A 203 25.49 4.06 18.51
C GLN A 203 25.31 5.44 19.15
N ARG A 204 25.00 6.47 18.35
CA ARG A 204 24.68 7.82 18.86
C ARG A 204 23.44 7.77 19.76
N ASN A 205 22.36 7.13 19.32
CA ASN A 205 21.12 7.03 20.09
C ASN A 205 21.32 6.28 21.43
N GLN A 206 22.23 5.31 21.49
CA GLN A 206 22.61 4.67 22.76
C GLN A 206 23.38 5.58 23.70
N GLN A 207 24.27 6.42 23.18
CA GLN A 207 25.04 7.36 24.00
C GLN A 207 24.12 8.45 24.56
N ASP A 208 23.24 9.00 23.74
CA ASP A 208 22.29 10.04 24.15
C ASP A 208 21.29 9.49 25.18
N GLY A 209 20.79 8.26 24.99
CA GLY A 209 19.88 7.60 25.93
C GLY A 209 20.49 7.21 27.27
N GLN A 210 21.82 7.22 27.42
CA GLN A 210 22.52 6.97 28.70
C GLN A 210 22.72 8.27 29.51
N LEU A 211 22.58 9.43 28.89
CA LEU A 211 22.84 10.74 29.52
C LEU A 211 21.58 11.35 30.14
N GLU A 212 20.38 10.90 29.78
CA GLU A 212 19.10 11.46 30.25
C GLU A 212 18.19 10.42 30.90
N ASP A 213 18.25 10.29 32.24
CA ASP A 213 17.42 9.37 33.06
C ASP A 213 16.00 9.93 33.37
N SER A 214 15.45 10.81 32.54
CA SER A 214 14.18 11.47 32.89
C SER A 214 13.33 11.94 31.71
N SER A 215 12.54 11.02 31.14
CA SER A 215 11.12 11.19 30.79
C SER A 215 10.72 10.09 29.80
N GLY A 216 9.71 9.28 30.12
CA GLY A 216 9.30 8.09 29.38
C GLY A 216 8.65 8.34 28.01
N LEU A 217 9.21 9.22 27.18
CA LEU A 217 8.71 9.59 25.85
C LEU A 217 9.79 9.61 24.76
N TRP A 218 10.96 9.03 25.01
CA TRP A 218 12.02 8.94 23.99
C TRP A 218 11.91 7.66 23.16
N PRO A 219 12.14 7.74 21.84
CA PRO A 219 12.27 6.54 21.02
C PRO A 219 13.44 5.72 21.57
N GLY A 220 13.19 4.46 21.94
CA GLY A 220 14.24 3.62 22.55
C GLY A 220 15.47 3.57 21.64
N ALA A 221 16.66 3.33 22.20
CA ALA A 221 17.94 3.47 21.49
C ALA A 221 18.08 2.70 20.15
N GLY A 222 17.20 1.74 19.89
CA GLY A 222 17.09 1.06 18.60
C GLY A 222 16.27 1.79 17.52
N THR A 223 15.67 2.94 17.84
CA THR A 223 14.81 3.66 16.90
C THR A 223 15.67 4.44 15.92
N ILE A 224 15.46 4.22 14.63
CA ILE A 224 16.14 4.96 13.55
C ILE A 224 15.08 5.39 12.55
N ARG A 225 15.09 6.66 12.16
CA ARG A 225 14.28 7.17 11.05
C ARG A 225 15.18 7.39 9.85
N LEU A 226 14.98 6.62 8.78
CA LEU A 226 15.77 6.72 7.55
C LEU A 226 15.78 8.15 7.02
N GLU A 227 14.61 8.77 6.97
CA GLU A 227 14.41 10.07 6.34
C GLU A 227 15.16 11.18 7.08
N GLN A 228 14.97 11.27 8.41
CA GLN A 228 15.58 12.35 9.21
C GLN A 228 16.99 12.03 9.71
N ASP A 229 17.25 10.81 10.16
CA ASP A 229 18.49 10.48 10.87
C ASP A 229 19.60 9.99 9.92
N VAL A 230 19.24 9.53 8.71
CA VAL A 230 20.17 8.99 7.70
C VAL A 230 20.20 9.86 6.44
N PHE A 231 19.09 10.00 5.71
CA PHE A 231 19.07 10.66 4.40
C PHE A 231 19.40 12.15 4.51
N SER A 232 18.74 12.87 5.42
CA SER A 232 19.08 14.29 5.66
C SER A 232 20.52 14.49 6.11
N ALA A 233 21.12 13.53 6.82
CA ALA A 233 22.49 13.63 7.31
C ALA A 233 23.54 13.34 6.23
N LEU A 234 23.24 12.46 5.27
CA LEU A 234 24.19 12.00 4.24
C LEU A 234 24.02 12.71 2.88
N ALA A 235 22.95 13.49 2.69
CA ALA A 235 22.74 14.23 1.45
C ALA A 235 23.95 15.15 1.15
N GLY A 236 24.38 15.17 -0.11
CA GLY A 236 25.54 15.92 -0.59
C GLY A 236 26.92 15.33 -0.22
N GLN A 237 26.96 14.07 0.24
CA GLN A 237 28.21 13.37 0.59
C GLN A 237 28.58 12.25 -0.40
N GLY A 238 27.95 12.19 -1.57
CA GLY A 238 28.22 11.16 -2.58
C GLY A 238 27.77 9.74 -2.20
N GLN A 239 26.84 9.60 -1.24
CA GLN A 239 26.35 8.30 -0.77
C GLN A 239 24.93 7.94 -1.21
N ILE A 240 24.14 8.95 -1.56
CA ILE A 240 22.72 8.79 -1.86
C ILE A 240 22.49 9.26 -3.29
N TYR A 241 21.86 8.41 -4.07
CA TYR A 241 21.43 8.72 -5.43
C TYR A 241 19.95 8.44 -5.58
N VAL A 242 19.33 9.03 -6.60
CA VAL A 242 17.91 8.84 -6.92
C VAL A 242 17.76 8.29 -8.34
N HIS A 243 16.85 7.34 -8.50
CA HIS A 243 16.34 6.91 -9.79
C HIS A 243 14.98 7.57 -10.00
N LEU A 244 14.86 8.44 -11.01
CA LEU A 244 13.61 9.11 -11.32
C LEU A 244 12.69 8.22 -12.15
N THR A 245 11.41 8.21 -11.83
CA THR A 245 10.37 7.51 -12.60
C THR A 245 9.18 8.40 -12.92
N ASP A 246 8.68 8.26 -14.15
CA ASP A 246 7.39 8.76 -14.62
C ASP A 246 6.30 7.67 -14.58
N GLY A 247 6.62 6.50 -14.02
CA GLY A 247 5.71 5.39 -13.82
C GLY A 247 4.60 5.68 -12.81
N ILE A 248 3.67 4.74 -12.67
CA ILE A 248 2.57 4.91 -11.71
C ILE A 248 3.13 4.89 -10.28
N TRP A 249 2.66 5.81 -9.45
CA TRP A 249 2.98 5.84 -8.03
C TRP A 249 1.85 6.47 -7.21
N SER A 250 1.59 5.93 -6.03
CA SER A 250 0.71 6.53 -5.03
C SER A 250 0.95 5.92 -3.64
N GLN A 251 0.69 6.68 -2.58
CA GLN A 251 0.63 6.15 -1.22
C GLN A 251 -0.78 5.71 -0.85
N ILE A 252 -0.88 4.55 -0.19
CA ILE A 252 -2.14 3.97 0.26
C ILE A 252 -2.33 4.25 1.75
N LYS A 253 -2.73 5.49 2.06
CA LYS A 253 -2.91 5.98 3.45
C LYS A 253 -4.36 6.15 3.86
N SER A 254 -5.27 6.11 2.90
CA SER A 254 -6.71 6.24 3.11
C SER A 254 -7.47 5.20 2.31
N ALA A 255 -8.72 4.95 2.68
CA ALA A 255 -9.55 4.03 1.92
C ALA A 255 -9.79 4.53 0.48
N GLY A 256 -9.92 5.85 0.29
CA GLY A 256 -10.02 6.46 -1.04
C GLY A 256 -8.79 6.17 -1.90
N SER A 257 -7.59 6.29 -1.33
CA SER A 257 -6.34 5.95 -2.03
C SER A 257 -6.25 4.48 -2.44
N ALA A 258 -6.95 3.56 -1.77
CA ALA A 258 -7.00 2.15 -2.17
C ALA A 258 -7.84 1.94 -3.44
N LEU A 259 -8.96 2.66 -3.61
CA LEU A 259 -9.72 2.64 -4.87
C LEU A 259 -8.90 3.25 -6.01
N TYR A 260 -8.19 4.35 -5.74
CA TYR A 260 -7.30 4.97 -6.71
C TYR A 260 -6.14 4.04 -7.12
N ALA A 261 -5.48 3.39 -6.15
CA ALA A 261 -4.46 2.38 -6.41
C ALA A 261 -5.01 1.22 -7.25
N SER A 262 -6.22 0.73 -6.93
CA SER A 262 -6.89 -0.29 -7.74
C SER A 262 -7.11 0.16 -9.18
N ARG A 263 -7.53 1.41 -9.39
CA ARG A 263 -7.69 2.00 -10.73
C ARG A 263 -6.36 2.03 -11.48
N LEU A 264 -5.28 2.48 -10.85
CA LEU A 264 -3.95 2.52 -11.46
C LEU A 264 -3.50 1.13 -11.93
N TYR A 265 -3.64 0.11 -11.09
CA TYR A 265 -3.28 -1.27 -11.47
C TYR A 265 -4.19 -1.83 -12.56
N LEU A 266 -5.49 -1.57 -12.52
CA LEU A 266 -6.40 -1.98 -13.59
C LEU A 266 -6.06 -1.30 -14.92
N GLY A 267 -5.65 -0.02 -14.90
CA GLY A 267 -5.09 0.68 -16.05
C GLY A 267 -3.80 0.05 -16.54
N GLN A 268 -2.89 -0.29 -15.64
CA GLN A 268 -1.62 -0.94 -15.97
C GLN A 268 -1.83 -2.33 -16.59
N TYR A 269 -2.81 -3.09 -16.10
CA TYR A 269 -3.19 -4.36 -16.71
C TYR A 269 -3.69 -4.20 -18.14
N GLN A 270 -4.37 -3.10 -18.47
CA GLN A 270 -4.78 -2.87 -19.86
C GLN A 270 -3.58 -2.80 -20.81
N LEU A 271 -2.46 -2.25 -20.36
CA LEU A 271 -1.23 -2.10 -21.14
C LEU A 271 -0.36 -3.36 -21.14
N THR A 272 -0.25 -4.01 -19.98
CA THR A 272 0.75 -5.07 -19.75
C THR A 272 0.14 -6.48 -19.71
N HIS A 273 -1.08 -6.62 -19.19
CA HIS A 273 -1.76 -7.90 -18.93
C HIS A 273 -3.25 -7.85 -19.29
N PRO A 274 -3.62 -7.51 -20.55
CA PRO A 274 -5.01 -7.31 -20.93
C PRO A 274 -5.85 -8.59 -20.82
N GLU A 275 -5.21 -9.75 -20.73
CA GLU A 275 -5.84 -11.05 -20.46
C GLU A 275 -6.39 -11.19 -19.04
N ARG A 276 -5.90 -10.40 -18.07
CA ARG A 276 -6.45 -10.37 -16.70
C ARG A 276 -7.76 -9.61 -16.62
N LEU A 277 -8.01 -8.69 -17.55
CA LEU A 277 -9.23 -7.88 -17.55
C LEU A 277 -10.39 -8.65 -18.16
N ALA A 278 -11.56 -8.51 -17.54
CA ALA A 278 -12.80 -9.07 -18.04
C ALA A 278 -13.15 -8.44 -19.39
N LYS A 279 -13.58 -9.29 -20.32
CA LYS A 279 -14.03 -8.90 -21.65
C LYS A 279 -15.53 -9.16 -21.78
N HIS A 280 -16.16 -8.47 -22.72
CA HIS A 280 -17.52 -8.79 -23.09
C HIS A 280 -17.60 -10.20 -23.68
N ALA A 281 -18.51 -11.01 -23.17
CA ALA A 281 -18.83 -12.33 -23.67
C ALA A 281 -20.35 -12.48 -23.83
N PRO A 282 -20.85 -13.16 -24.88
CA PRO A 282 -22.27 -13.50 -24.99
C PRO A 282 -22.75 -14.27 -23.76
N GLY A 283 -23.87 -13.84 -23.17
CA GLY A 283 -24.38 -14.42 -21.93
C GLY A 283 -23.56 -14.08 -20.67
N GLY A 284 -22.54 -13.23 -20.77
CA GLY A 284 -21.80 -12.68 -19.63
C GLY A 284 -22.32 -11.29 -19.21
N PRO A 285 -21.81 -10.75 -18.09
CA PRO A 285 -22.17 -9.42 -17.62
C PRO A 285 -21.72 -8.32 -18.60
N ARG A 286 -22.36 -7.15 -18.49
CA ARG A 286 -21.94 -5.98 -19.25
C ARG A 286 -20.76 -5.29 -18.55
N ILE A 287 -19.58 -5.39 -19.16
CA ILE A 287 -18.36 -4.71 -18.70
C ILE A 287 -18.30 -3.27 -19.22
N ARG A 288 -17.69 -2.36 -18.47
CA ARG A 288 -17.39 -0.99 -18.89
C ARG A 288 -15.98 -0.63 -18.40
N GLY A 289 -15.08 -0.26 -19.31
CA GLY A 289 -13.69 0.06 -18.96
C GLY A 289 -12.96 -1.13 -18.34
N ASN A 290 -12.03 -0.86 -17.43
CA ASN A 290 -11.19 -1.89 -16.82
C ASN A 290 -11.92 -2.53 -15.63
N VAL A 291 -12.13 -3.85 -15.73
CA VAL A 291 -12.77 -4.66 -14.69
C VAL A 291 -11.99 -5.94 -14.51
N TYR A 292 -11.67 -6.29 -13.26
CA TYR A 292 -11.11 -7.59 -12.90
C TYR A 292 -12.20 -8.46 -12.27
N ILE A 293 -12.30 -9.71 -12.72
CA ILE A 293 -13.21 -10.72 -12.15
C ILE A 293 -12.41 -11.97 -11.86
N HIS A 294 -12.30 -12.33 -10.58
CA HIS A 294 -11.66 -13.59 -10.19
C HIS A 294 -12.36 -14.79 -10.86
N PRO A 295 -11.62 -15.80 -11.37
CA PRO A 295 -12.22 -16.92 -12.11
C PRO A 295 -13.29 -17.73 -11.34
N THR A 296 -13.24 -17.73 -10.02
CA THR A 296 -14.23 -18.43 -9.17
C THR A 296 -15.48 -17.60 -8.86
N ALA A 297 -15.48 -16.30 -9.19
CA ALA A 297 -16.60 -15.42 -8.90
C ALA A 297 -17.78 -15.77 -9.80
N LYS A 298 -19.00 -15.65 -9.26
CA LYS A 298 -20.24 -15.89 -10.00
C LYS A 298 -20.92 -14.55 -10.24
N VAL A 299 -21.06 -14.17 -11.50
CA VAL A 299 -21.65 -12.88 -11.87
C VAL A 299 -22.82 -13.11 -12.82
N ALA A 300 -23.98 -12.57 -12.45
CA ALA A 300 -25.17 -12.66 -13.27
C ALA A 300 -25.02 -11.92 -14.62
N PRO A 301 -25.57 -12.45 -15.73
CA PRO A 301 -25.45 -11.82 -17.06
C PRO A 301 -26.06 -10.41 -17.16
N SER A 302 -27.06 -10.09 -16.33
CA SER A 302 -27.73 -8.79 -16.32
C SER A 302 -26.97 -7.70 -15.53
N ALA A 303 -25.90 -8.08 -14.81
CA ALA A 303 -25.08 -7.14 -14.06
C ALA A 303 -24.30 -6.19 -15.00
N VAL A 304 -24.05 -4.98 -14.53
CA VAL A 304 -23.16 -4.01 -15.19
C VAL A 304 -22.03 -3.67 -14.25
N LEU A 305 -20.81 -3.91 -14.72
CA LEU A 305 -19.58 -3.73 -13.96
C LEU A 305 -18.71 -2.67 -14.63
N GLY A 306 -18.26 -1.70 -13.85
CA GLY A 306 -17.21 -0.76 -14.22
C GLY A 306 -17.65 0.66 -14.56
N PRO A 307 -16.69 1.57 -14.79
CA PRO A 307 -15.24 1.32 -14.77
C PRO A 307 -14.65 1.07 -13.38
N ASN A 308 -13.42 0.55 -13.36
CA ASN A 308 -12.55 0.42 -12.19
C ASN A 308 -13.15 -0.44 -11.08
N VAL A 309 -13.53 -1.66 -11.47
CA VAL A 309 -14.14 -2.63 -10.55
C VAL A 309 -13.27 -3.86 -10.43
N SER A 310 -13.09 -4.33 -9.20
CA SER A 310 -12.34 -5.55 -8.90
C SER A 310 -13.19 -6.49 -8.05
N ILE A 311 -13.39 -7.70 -8.55
CA ILE A 311 -14.21 -8.74 -7.92
C ILE A 311 -13.30 -9.88 -7.48
N GLY A 312 -13.27 -10.14 -6.18
CA GLY A 312 -12.43 -11.15 -5.57
C GLY A 312 -12.96 -12.58 -5.63
N GLU A 313 -12.17 -13.48 -5.05
CA GLU A 313 -12.47 -14.91 -5.00
C GLU A 313 -13.80 -15.20 -4.30
N GLY A 314 -14.53 -16.19 -4.80
CA GLY A 314 -15.81 -16.65 -4.23
C GLY A 314 -16.94 -15.62 -4.20
N VAL A 315 -16.76 -14.42 -4.76
CA VAL A 315 -17.80 -13.38 -4.77
C VAL A 315 -18.99 -13.81 -5.62
N THR A 316 -20.19 -13.51 -5.15
CA THR A 316 -21.43 -13.70 -5.91
C THR A 316 -22.09 -12.36 -6.19
N VAL A 317 -22.38 -12.07 -7.46
CA VAL A 317 -23.05 -10.86 -7.93
C VAL A 317 -24.36 -11.24 -8.59
N GLY A 318 -25.46 -10.83 -7.97
CA GLY A 318 -26.84 -11.12 -8.39
C GLY A 318 -27.29 -10.36 -9.64
N GLU A 319 -28.52 -10.63 -10.05
CA GLU A 319 -29.13 -10.03 -11.24
C GLU A 319 -29.28 -8.52 -11.11
N GLY A 320 -29.07 -7.78 -12.20
CA GLY A 320 -29.29 -6.34 -12.25
C GLY A 320 -28.34 -5.48 -11.41
N VAL A 321 -27.35 -6.09 -10.74
CA VAL A 321 -26.37 -5.35 -9.93
C VAL A 321 -25.58 -4.35 -10.76
N ARG A 322 -25.30 -3.19 -10.18
CA ARG A 322 -24.49 -2.12 -10.76
C ARG A 322 -23.28 -1.85 -9.86
N LEU A 323 -22.08 -2.05 -10.41
CA LEU A 323 -20.81 -1.79 -9.74
C LEU A 323 -20.00 -0.74 -10.50
N ARG A 324 -19.42 0.23 -9.80
CA ARG A 324 -18.53 1.25 -10.38
C ARG A 324 -17.53 1.73 -9.34
N GLU A 325 -16.26 1.90 -9.73
CA GLU A 325 -15.20 2.44 -8.85
C GLU A 325 -15.19 1.72 -7.49
N SER A 326 -15.15 0.39 -7.50
CA SER A 326 -15.40 -0.40 -6.28
C SER A 326 -14.55 -1.67 -6.23
N ILE A 327 -14.16 -2.05 -5.02
CA ILE A 327 -13.47 -3.30 -4.74
C ILE A 327 -14.42 -4.19 -3.94
N VAL A 328 -14.62 -5.42 -4.41
CA VAL A 328 -15.46 -6.43 -3.74
C VAL A 328 -14.59 -7.58 -3.28
N LEU A 329 -14.40 -7.70 -1.97
CA LEU A 329 -13.47 -8.64 -1.36
C LEU A 329 -14.07 -10.04 -1.22
N HIS A 330 -13.21 -11.01 -0.89
CA HIS A 330 -13.47 -12.44 -1.03
C HIS A 330 -14.74 -12.89 -0.29
N GLY A 331 -15.52 -13.74 -0.96
CA GLY A 331 -16.73 -14.35 -0.42
C GLY A 331 -17.89 -13.38 -0.18
N ALA A 332 -17.78 -12.12 -0.59
CA ALA A 332 -18.89 -11.17 -0.49
C ALA A 332 -20.05 -11.54 -1.44
N MET A 333 -21.27 -11.19 -1.05
CA MET A 333 -22.48 -11.46 -1.81
C MET A 333 -23.26 -10.16 -2.06
N LEU A 334 -23.40 -9.78 -3.31
CA LEU A 334 -24.26 -8.67 -3.74
C LEU A 334 -25.56 -9.25 -4.29
N GLN A 335 -26.67 -9.02 -3.59
CA GLN A 335 -27.98 -9.51 -4.01
C GLN A 335 -28.55 -8.66 -5.16
N GLU A 336 -29.69 -9.09 -5.68
CA GLU A 336 -30.29 -8.58 -6.90
C GLU A 336 -30.62 -7.08 -6.82
N HIS A 337 -30.44 -6.39 -7.95
CA HIS A 337 -30.76 -4.99 -8.16
C HIS A 337 -30.09 -4.01 -7.19
N THR A 338 -28.94 -4.39 -6.64
CA THR A 338 -28.14 -3.52 -5.77
C THR A 338 -27.25 -2.59 -6.57
N CYS A 339 -26.98 -1.42 -6.01
CA CYS A 339 -26.09 -0.42 -6.58
C CYS A 339 -24.94 -0.15 -5.63
N VAL A 340 -23.70 -0.38 -6.07
CA VAL A 340 -22.49 -0.23 -5.28
C VAL A 340 -21.50 0.66 -6.04
N LEU A 341 -21.24 1.85 -5.50
CA LEU A 341 -20.46 2.91 -6.17
C LEU A 341 -19.41 3.46 -5.21
N HIS A 342 -18.17 3.67 -5.66
CA HIS A 342 -17.13 4.30 -4.82
C HIS A 342 -17.00 3.62 -3.44
N THR A 343 -16.93 2.28 -3.44
CA THR A 343 -17.09 1.48 -2.22
C THR A 343 -16.09 0.33 -2.16
N ILE A 344 -15.59 0.05 -0.94
CA ILE A 344 -14.88 -1.19 -0.63
C ILE A 344 -15.85 -2.09 0.15
N VAL A 345 -16.18 -3.26 -0.41
CA VAL A 345 -17.01 -4.28 0.23
C VAL A 345 -16.13 -5.35 0.85
N GLY A 346 -16.10 -5.42 2.17
CA GLY A 346 -15.26 -6.34 2.94
C GLY A 346 -15.58 -7.82 2.77
N TRP A 347 -14.66 -8.68 3.23
CA TRP A 347 -14.77 -10.15 3.11
C TRP A 347 -16.05 -10.70 3.70
N GLY A 348 -16.71 -11.60 2.97
CA GLY A 348 -17.90 -12.31 3.43
C GLY A 348 -19.09 -11.38 3.75
N SER A 349 -19.04 -10.13 3.33
CA SER A 349 -20.13 -9.17 3.55
C SER A 349 -21.27 -9.41 2.57
N THR A 350 -22.49 -9.12 2.98
CA THR A 350 -23.69 -9.26 2.17
C THR A 350 -24.35 -7.89 1.98
N VAL A 351 -24.63 -7.54 0.72
CA VAL A 351 -25.44 -6.37 0.38
C VAL A 351 -26.80 -6.85 -0.10
N GLY A 352 -27.84 -6.53 0.68
CA GLY A 352 -29.20 -6.99 0.47
C GLY A 352 -29.88 -6.39 -0.77
N ARG A 353 -30.91 -7.07 -1.30
CA ARG A 353 -31.65 -6.67 -2.51
C ARG A 353 -32.06 -5.20 -2.52
N TRP A 354 -31.98 -4.55 -3.69
CA TRP A 354 -32.39 -3.14 -3.85
C TRP A 354 -31.67 -2.13 -2.94
N ALA A 355 -30.60 -2.53 -2.24
CA ALA A 355 -29.80 -1.63 -1.45
C ALA A 355 -28.89 -0.77 -2.34
N ARG A 356 -28.60 0.43 -1.86
CA ARG A 356 -27.63 1.34 -2.46
C ARG A 356 -26.52 1.64 -1.46
N VAL A 357 -25.29 1.29 -1.84
CA VAL A 357 -24.08 1.53 -1.05
C VAL A 357 -23.18 2.42 -1.89
N GLU A 358 -22.98 3.66 -1.45
CA GLU A 358 -22.30 4.65 -2.28
C GLU A 358 -21.40 5.55 -1.44
N GLY A 359 -20.21 5.85 -1.97
CA GLY A 359 -19.27 6.80 -1.40
C GLY A 359 -19.10 8.05 -2.27
N THR A 360 -18.46 9.06 -1.71
CA THR A 360 -18.01 10.24 -2.45
C THR A 360 -16.66 9.91 -3.13
N PRO A 361 -16.51 10.17 -4.44
CA PRO A 361 -15.22 10.02 -5.13
C PRO A 361 -14.14 10.89 -4.47
N ASN A 362 -12.93 10.36 -4.37
CA ASN A 362 -11.76 11.10 -3.93
C ASN A 362 -10.64 10.77 -4.91
N ASP A 363 -10.43 11.65 -5.89
CA ASP A 363 -9.47 11.48 -6.99
C ASP A 363 -8.51 12.68 -7.03
N PRO A 364 -7.25 12.49 -7.46
CA PRO A 364 -6.35 13.61 -7.71
C PRO A 364 -6.93 14.55 -8.77
N ASN A 365 -6.47 15.79 -8.78
CA ASN A 365 -6.90 16.76 -9.78
C ASN A 365 -6.62 16.22 -11.20
N PRO A 366 -7.66 15.90 -12.01
CA PRO A 366 -7.47 15.26 -13.30
C PRO A 366 -6.80 16.17 -14.35
N ASN A 367 -6.74 17.48 -14.08
CA ASN A 367 -6.12 18.46 -14.98
C ASN A 367 -4.64 18.72 -14.65
N ASP A 368 -4.10 18.08 -13.61
CA ASP A 368 -2.70 18.20 -13.21
C ASP A 368 -2.03 16.81 -13.23
N PRO A 369 -1.16 16.53 -14.22
CA PRO A 369 -0.51 15.22 -14.34
C PRO A 369 0.46 14.90 -13.19
N ARG A 370 0.83 15.90 -12.38
CA ARG A 370 1.67 15.72 -11.19
C ARG A 370 0.85 15.72 -9.89
N ALA A 371 -0.47 15.69 -10.00
CA ALA A 371 -1.33 15.59 -8.83
C ALA A 371 -1.37 14.16 -8.29
N HIS A 372 -1.09 14.03 -7.01
CA HIS A 372 -1.18 12.80 -6.24
C HIS A 372 -2.42 12.83 -5.34
N MET A 373 -2.69 11.72 -4.64
CA MET A 373 -3.80 11.68 -3.68
C MET A 373 -3.50 12.54 -2.46
N ASP A 374 -4.46 13.37 -2.06
CA ASP A 374 -4.35 14.14 -0.83
C ASP A 374 -4.57 13.24 0.38
N SER A 375 -3.76 13.44 1.42
CA SER A 375 -3.88 12.76 2.71
C SER A 375 -4.68 13.61 3.70
N GLU A 376 -5.89 14.02 3.32
CA GLU A 376 -6.75 14.77 4.22
C GLU A 376 -7.21 13.92 5.43
N SER A 377 -7.43 14.58 6.57
CA SER A 377 -7.99 13.94 7.76
C SER A 377 -9.39 13.39 7.46
N LEU A 378 -9.68 12.17 7.91
CA LEU A 378 -11.02 11.58 7.81
C LEU A 378 -12.07 12.37 8.60
N PHE A 379 -11.64 13.19 9.56
CA PHE A 379 -12.51 13.97 10.42
C PHE A 379 -12.21 15.46 10.33
N LYS A 380 -13.29 16.24 10.34
CA LYS A 380 -13.26 17.69 10.57
C LYS A 380 -14.35 18.03 11.56
N ASP A 381 -14.00 18.72 12.64
CA ASP A 381 -14.93 19.14 13.70
C ASP A 381 -15.75 17.97 14.29
N GLY A 382 -15.10 16.81 14.49
CA GLY A 382 -15.72 15.61 15.06
C GLY A 382 -16.70 14.88 14.13
N LYS A 383 -16.84 15.33 12.87
CA LYS A 383 -17.67 14.69 11.85
C LYS A 383 -16.80 13.98 10.83
N LEU A 384 -17.27 12.83 10.37
CA LEU A 384 -16.68 12.13 9.23
C LEU A 384 -16.88 13.00 7.98
N LEU A 385 -15.79 13.36 7.31
CA LEU A 385 -15.88 14.02 6.00
C LEU A 385 -16.47 13.04 4.99
N PRO A 386 -17.29 13.50 4.01
CA PRO A 386 -17.76 12.65 2.94
C PRO A 386 -16.59 11.96 2.26
N ALA A 387 -16.56 10.63 2.35
CA ALA A 387 -15.51 9.79 1.80
C ALA A 387 -16.14 8.60 1.10
N ILE A 388 -15.30 7.73 0.55
CA ILE A 388 -15.76 6.45 0.02
C ILE A 388 -16.50 5.65 1.11
N THR A 389 -17.42 4.76 0.72
CA THR A 389 -18.06 3.87 1.69
C THR A 389 -17.22 2.61 1.89
N ILE A 390 -17.08 2.17 3.13
CA ILE A 390 -16.31 0.98 3.50
C ILE A 390 -17.22 0.06 4.29
N LEU A 391 -17.36 -1.17 3.83
CA LEU A 391 -17.94 -2.25 4.61
C LEU A 391 -16.81 -3.12 5.13
N GLY A 392 -16.69 -3.26 6.46
CA GLY A 392 -15.76 -4.21 7.08
C GLY A 392 -16.10 -5.67 6.74
N CYS A 393 -15.37 -6.62 7.33
CA CYS A 393 -15.64 -8.03 7.06
C CYS A 393 -16.93 -8.51 7.72
N ARG A 394 -17.66 -9.40 7.04
CA ARG A 394 -18.92 -10.02 7.47
C ARG A 394 -19.98 -9.00 7.91
N VAL A 395 -20.07 -7.88 7.19
CA VAL A 395 -21.14 -6.90 7.35
C VAL A 395 -22.38 -7.37 6.58
N ARG A 396 -23.56 -7.23 7.17
CA ARG A 396 -24.85 -7.51 6.54
C ARG A 396 -25.63 -6.22 6.37
N ILE A 397 -25.81 -5.81 5.13
CA ILE A 397 -26.71 -4.72 4.74
C ILE A 397 -28.05 -5.35 4.35
N PRO A 398 -29.17 -4.94 4.96
CA PRO A 398 -30.49 -5.48 4.63
C PRO A 398 -30.95 -5.02 3.24
N ALA A 399 -32.09 -5.51 2.78
CA ALA A 399 -32.71 -5.05 1.56
C ALA A 399 -33.21 -3.60 1.70
N GLU A 400 -33.30 -2.88 0.58
CA GLU A 400 -33.99 -1.57 0.46
C GLU A 400 -33.44 -0.45 1.37
N VAL A 401 -32.16 -0.52 1.75
CA VAL A 401 -31.50 0.55 2.52
C VAL A 401 -30.45 1.30 1.72
N LEU A 402 -30.13 2.48 2.23
CA LEU A 402 -29.17 3.40 1.67
C LEU A 402 -28.00 3.60 2.64
N ILE A 403 -26.79 3.27 2.20
CA ILE A 403 -25.55 3.48 2.96
C ILE A 403 -24.68 4.46 2.19
N LEU A 404 -24.51 5.66 2.72
CA LEU A 404 -23.78 6.74 2.09
C LEU A 404 -22.59 7.20 2.91
N ASN A 405 -21.42 7.32 2.28
CA ASN A 405 -20.20 7.87 2.85
C ASN A 405 -19.91 7.37 4.27
N SER A 406 -20.06 6.06 4.50
CA SER A 406 -20.05 5.49 5.84
C SER A 406 -18.97 4.42 5.97
N ILE A 407 -18.43 4.29 7.17
CA ILE A 407 -17.48 3.24 7.52
C ILE A 407 -18.22 2.28 8.46
N VAL A 408 -18.51 1.07 7.98
CA VAL A 408 -19.15 0.03 8.78
C VAL A 408 -18.08 -0.90 9.32
N LEU A 409 -17.93 -0.97 10.64
CA LEU A 409 -16.97 -1.88 11.24
C LEU A 409 -17.32 -3.36 10.99
N PRO A 410 -16.36 -4.29 11.15
CA PRO A 410 -16.60 -5.71 11.00
C PRO A 410 -17.78 -6.26 11.82
N HIS A 411 -18.38 -7.33 11.30
CA HIS A 411 -19.41 -8.14 11.98
C HIS A 411 -20.69 -7.38 12.35
N LYS A 412 -21.02 -6.34 11.59
CA LYS A 412 -22.24 -5.55 11.80
C LYS A 412 -23.39 -6.03 10.94
N GLU A 413 -24.57 -6.04 11.53
CA GLU A 413 -25.83 -6.20 10.82
C GLU A 413 -26.61 -4.91 10.96
N LEU A 414 -26.90 -4.27 9.83
CA LEU A 414 -27.60 -3.00 9.81
C LEU A 414 -29.10 -3.24 9.74
N SER A 415 -29.88 -2.33 10.32
CA SER A 415 -31.35 -2.39 10.32
C SER A 415 -32.00 -1.22 9.58
N ARG A 416 -31.21 -0.25 9.13
CA ARG A 416 -31.68 0.99 8.50
C ARG A 416 -30.57 1.63 7.66
N SER A 417 -30.95 2.70 6.95
CA SER A 417 -30.04 3.55 6.20
C SER A 417 -29.11 4.37 7.10
N PHE A 418 -27.90 4.64 6.62
CA PHE A 418 -26.89 5.46 7.30
C PHE A 418 -26.17 6.38 6.31
N THR A 419 -25.85 7.58 6.76
CA THR A 419 -25.16 8.60 5.95
C THR A 419 -24.11 9.31 6.79
N ASN A 420 -22.89 9.45 6.25
CA ASN A 420 -21.76 10.18 6.86
C ASN A 420 -21.44 9.71 8.30
N GLN A 421 -21.44 8.41 8.54
CA GLN A 421 -21.29 7.83 9.88
C GLN A 421 -20.27 6.71 9.93
N ILE A 422 -19.64 6.58 11.11
CA ILE A 422 -18.91 5.37 11.48
C ILE A 422 -19.85 4.52 12.32
N ILE A 423 -20.11 3.30 11.86
CA ILE A 423 -20.96 2.34 12.55
C ILE A 423 -20.05 1.37 13.29
N LEU A 424 -20.01 1.56 14.61
CA LEU A 424 -19.12 0.85 15.53
C LEU A 424 -19.60 -0.53 15.91
#